data_AF-A0A7W4EQZ4-F1
#
_entry.id   AF-A0A7W4EQZ4-F1
#
_cell.length_a   1.000
_cell.length_b   1.000
_cell.length_c   1.000
_cell.angle_alpha   90.00
_cell.angle_beta   90.00
_cell.angle_gamma   90.00
#
_symmetry.space_group_name_H-M   'P 1'
#
loop_
_entity.id
_entity.type
_entity.pdbx_description
1 polymer ?
#
loop_
_entity_poly.entity_id
_entity_poly.type
_entity_poly.pdbx_seq_one_letter_code
_entity_poly.pdbx_strand_id
1 'polypeptide(L)'
;MENQNKTFQLDHIEEYLKIHMGSNFTVSCGIETFGGFKYWARFEEPDEDNEGYMHFVQAEGNTLEEVAGKIATYLDSGKIYNDGRYV
;
A
#
# COMPACT_ATOMS: atom_id res chain seq x y z
N MET A 1 -14.54 -19.44 10.40
CA MET A 1 -14.58 -17.97 10.53
C MET A 1 -13.31 -17.44 9.87
N GLU A 2 -13.34 -17.15 8.57
CA GLU A 2 -12.09 -16.89 7.80
C GLU A 2 -12.25 -15.83 6.69
N ASN A 3 -13.39 -15.14 6.66
CA ASN A 3 -13.73 -14.17 5.61
C ASN A 3 -13.99 -12.75 6.12
N GLN A 4 -13.85 -12.47 7.41
CA GLN A 4 -14.07 -11.11 7.93
C GLN A 4 -12.82 -10.24 7.82
N ASN A 5 -11.60 -10.77 8.00
CA ASN A 5 -10.36 -9.97 7.96
C ASN A 5 -9.95 -9.45 6.57
N LYS A 6 -10.55 -9.94 5.48
CA LYS A 6 -10.08 -9.67 4.11
C LYS A 6 -10.52 -8.30 3.58
N THR A 7 -11.69 -7.83 3.96
CA THR A 7 -12.24 -6.53 3.50
C THR A 7 -11.62 -5.36 4.26
N PHE A 8 -11.34 -5.54 5.56
CA PHE A 8 -10.89 -4.47 6.45
C PHE A 8 -9.64 -3.72 5.99
N GLN A 9 -8.68 -4.37 5.32
CA GLN A 9 -7.42 -3.71 4.95
C GLN A 9 -7.59 -2.78 3.74
N LEU A 10 -8.31 -3.22 2.71
CA LEU A 10 -8.60 -2.36 1.56
C LEU A 10 -9.61 -1.28 1.92
N ASP A 11 -10.61 -1.60 2.74
CA ASP A 11 -11.56 -0.61 3.26
C ASP A 11 -10.82 0.48 4.06
N HIS A 12 -9.87 0.08 4.92
CA HIS A 12 -9.05 1.02 5.68
C HIS A 12 -8.19 1.92 4.77
N ILE A 13 -7.53 1.36 3.76
CA ILE A 13 -6.75 2.14 2.79
C ILE A 13 -7.68 3.11 2.01
N GLU A 14 -8.88 2.67 1.62
CA GLU A 14 -9.87 3.52 0.95
C GLU A 14 -10.32 4.69 1.85
N GLU A 15 -10.63 4.41 3.11
CA GLU A 15 -10.98 5.43 4.10
C GLU A 15 -9.85 6.45 4.30
N TYR A 16 -8.60 5.99 4.36
CA TYR A 16 -7.44 6.85 4.44
C TYR A 16 -7.35 7.79 3.23
N LEU A 17 -7.45 7.25 2.01
CA LEU A 17 -7.37 8.03 0.76
C LEU A 17 -8.48 9.07 0.61
N LYS A 18 -9.67 8.83 1.19
CA LYS A 18 -10.76 9.81 1.22
C LYS A 18 -10.43 11.06 2.05
N ILE A 19 -9.54 10.93 3.03
CA ILE A 19 -9.12 12.00 3.94
C ILE A 19 -7.85 12.67 3.41
N HIS A 20 -6.91 11.88 2.89
CA HIS A 20 -5.59 12.31 2.42
C HIS A 20 -5.61 12.60 0.91
N MET A 21 -6.15 13.78 0.57
CA MET A 21 -6.29 14.21 -0.83
C MET A 21 -4.92 14.35 -1.51
N GLY A 22 -4.76 13.71 -2.66
CA GLY A 22 -3.50 13.70 -3.43
C GLY A 22 -2.69 12.42 -3.24
N SER A 23 -2.99 11.64 -2.20
CA SER A 23 -2.42 10.31 -2.01
C SER A 23 -3.00 9.31 -3.01
N ASN A 24 -2.22 8.28 -3.34
CA ASN A 24 -2.58 7.27 -4.31
C ASN A 24 -2.17 5.87 -3.85
N PHE A 25 -2.99 4.87 -4.16
CA PHE A 25 -2.69 3.46 -3.90
C PHE A 25 -2.82 2.66 -5.18
N THR A 26 -1.76 1.94 -5.54
CA THR A 26 -1.72 1.09 -6.73
C THR A 26 -1.29 -0.31 -6.33
N VAL A 27 -2.02 -1.32 -6.83
CA VAL A 27 -1.59 -2.72 -6.74
C VAL A 27 -1.38 -3.26 -8.14
N SER A 28 -0.27 -3.94 -8.34
CA SER A 28 0.05 -4.68 -9.54
C SER A 28 0.26 -6.15 -9.21
N CYS A 29 -0.06 -7.02 -10.16
CA CYS A 29 0.09 -8.45 -10.05
C CYS A 29 0.81 -8.98 -11.30
N GLY A 30 1.83 -9.79 -11.08
CA GLY A 30 2.60 -10.47 -12.11
C GLY A 30 2.44 -11.98 -11.96
N ILE A 31 2.52 -12.68 -13.09
CA ILE A 31 2.51 -14.14 -13.13
C ILE A 31 3.93 -14.59 -13.46
N GLU A 32 4.56 -15.29 -12.53
CA GLU A 32 5.87 -15.91 -12.75
C GLU A 32 5.66 -17.32 -13.30
N THR A 33 6.34 -17.64 -14.42
CA THR A 33 6.21 -18.92 -15.17
C THR A 33 6.36 -20.18 -14.29
N PHE A 34 7.00 -20.06 -13.13
CA PHE A 34 7.17 -21.15 -12.15
C PHE A 34 6.88 -20.74 -10.68
N GLY A 35 6.54 -19.47 -10.42
CA GLY A 35 6.39 -18.90 -9.07
C GLY A 35 4.94 -18.63 -8.67
N GLY A 36 4.00 -18.71 -9.62
CA GLY A 36 2.61 -18.33 -9.39
C GLY A 36 2.43 -16.81 -9.42
N PHE A 37 1.46 -16.32 -8.65
CA PHE A 37 1.20 -14.89 -8.57
C PHE A 37 2.17 -14.19 -7.62
N LYS A 38 2.66 -13.03 -8.06
CA LYS A 38 3.37 -12.07 -7.24
C LYS A 38 2.62 -10.75 -7.26
N TYR A 39 2.52 -10.14 -6.08
CA TYR A 39 1.83 -8.87 -5.89
C TYR A 39 2.82 -7.81 -5.45
N TRP A 40 2.66 -6.62 -6.00
CA TRP A 40 3.36 -5.41 -5.60
C TRP A 40 2.34 -4.31 -5.33
N ALA A 41 2.37 -3.74 -4.14
CA ALA A 41 1.60 -2.55 -3.81
C ALA A 41 2.53 -1.35 -3.69
N ARG A 42 2.05 -0.20 -4.13
CA ARG A 42 2.68 1.11 -3.96
C ARG A 42 1.66 2.06 -3.37
N PHE A 43 2.03 2.71 -2.27
CA PHE A 43 1.28 3.85 -1.74
C PHE A 43 2.14 5.10 -1.91
N GLU A 44 1.51 6.19 -2.32
CA GLU A 44 2.16 7.48 -2.58
C GLU A 44 1.39 8.60 -1.89
N GLU A 45 2.08 9.60 -1.37
CA GLU A 45 1.49 10.76 -0.68
C GLU A 45 2.31 12.02 -0.95
N PRO A 46 1.68 13.19 -1.16
CA PRO A 46 2.41 14.44 -1.34
C PRO A 46 3.31 14.76 -0.14
N ASP A 47 4.50 15.28 -0.42
CA ASP A 47 5.34 15.88 0.61
C ASP A 47 4.77 17.26 0.99
N GLU A 48 4.42 17.43 2.27
CA GLU A 48 3.87 18.70 2.79
C GLU A 48 4.87 19.86 2.68
N ASP A 49 6.18 19.57 2.71
CA ASP A 49 7.26 20.56 2.70
C ASP A 49 7.87 20.77 1.30
N ASN A 50 7.49 19.96 0.30
CA ASN A 50 8.08 20.00 -1.03
C ASN A 50 7.05 19.82 -2.16
N GLU A 51 6.50 20.94 -2.62
CA GLU A 51 5.53 20.97 -3.72
C GLU A 51 6.05 20.24 -4.96
N GLY A 52 5.35 19.17 -5.34
CA GLY A 52 5.67 18.35 -6.51
C GLY A 52 6.51 17.11 -6.21
N TYR A 53 6.94 16.91 -4.97
CA TYR A 53 7.50 15.63 -4.52
C TYR A 53 6.41 14.74 -3.93
N MET A 54 6.48 13.44 -4.24
CA MET A 54 5.60 12.41 -3.69
C MET A 54 6.46 11.43 -2.90
N HIS A 55 6.17 11.27 -1.62
CA HIS A 55 6.65 10.14 -0.84
C HIS A 55 6.01 8.87 -1.35
N PHE A 56 6.73 7.75 -1.26
CA PHE A 56 6.12 6.46 -1.55
C PHE A 56 6.72 5.33 -0.71
N VAL A 57 5.89 4.32 -0.49
CA VAL A 57 6.27 3.02 0.08
C VAL A 57 5.83 1.90 -0.83
N GLN A 58 6.56 0.79 -0.81
CA GLN A 58 6.25 -0.39 -1.61
C GLN A 58 6.19 -1.64 -0.75
N ALA A 59 5.24 -2.52 -1.05
CA ALA A 59 5.12 -3.83 -0.43
C ALA A 59 5.12 -4.91 -1.51
N GLU A 60 5.85 -6.00 -1.28
CA GLU A 60 5.81 -7.19 -2.13
C GLU A 60 5.22 -8.36 -1.37
N GLY A 61 4.53 -9.26 -2.05
CA GLY A 61 3.89 -10.41 -1.41
C GLY A 61 3.42 -11.45 -2.42
N ASN A 62 2.94 -12.57 -1.88
CA ASN A 62 2.40 -13.66 -2.70
C ASN A 62 0.87 -13.58 -2.82
N THR A 63 0.21 -12.71 -2.05
CA THR A 63 -1.23 -12.45 -2.16
C THR A 63 -1.54 -10.95 -2.09
N LEU A 64 -2.73 -10.58 -2.57
CA LEU A 64 -3.25 -9.21 -2.47
C LEU A 64 -3.38 -8.78 -1.00
N GLU A 65 -3.86 -9.67 -0.15
CA GLU A 65 -4.05 -9.42 1.28
C GLU A 65 -2.73 -9.19 2.00
N GLU A 66 -1.67 -9.90 1.62
CA GLU A 66 -0.36 -9.69 2.21
C GLU A 66 0.15 -8.27 1.92
N VAL A 67 0.08 -7.83 0.66
CA VAL A 67 0.58 -6.51 0.28
C VAL A 67 -0.31 -5.37 0.78
N ALA A 68 -1.64 -5.55 0.77
CA ALA A 68 -2.58 -4.60 1.35
C ALA A 68 -2.37 -4.46 2.87
N GLY A 69 -2.15 -5.57 3.58
CA GLY A 69 -1.90 -5.56 5.02
C GLY A 69 -0.61 -4.85 5.43
N LYS A 70 0.46 -5.02 4.64
CA LYS A 70 1.72 -4.27 4.84
C LYS A 70 1.51 -2.77 4.68
N ILE A 71 0.75 -2.35 3.67
CA ILE A 71 0.44 -0.94 3.45
C ILE A 71 -0.48 -0.39 4.53
N ALA A 72 -1.54 -1.11 4.93
CA ALA A 72 -2.40 -0.70 6.04
C ALA A 72 -1.60 -0.54 7.35
N THR A 73 -0.71 -1.48 7.66
CA THR A 73 0.19 -1.41 8.83
C THR A 73 1.12 -0.19 8.76
N TYR A 74 1.57 0.17 7.55
CA TYR A 74 2.33 1.40 7.33
C TYR A 74 1.51 2.65 7.65
N LEU A 75 0.28 2.75 7.13
CA LEU A 75 -0.61 3.89 7.39
C LEU A 75 -0.88 4.06 8.90
N ASP A 76 -1.15 2.95 9.60
CA ASP A 76 -1.34 2.94 11.06
C ASP A 76 -0.08 3.37 11.84
N SER A 77 1.10 3.22 11.26
CA SER A 77 2.35 3.58 11.93
C SER A 77 2.58 5.09 12.05
N GLY A 78 1.88 5.90 11.26
CA GLY A 78 2.02 7.36 11.23
C GLY A 78 3.43 7.85 10.84
N LYS A 79 4.26 6.98 10.27
CA LYS A 79 5.62 7.32 9.84
C LYS A 79 5.59 7.87 8.43
N ILE A 80 6.26 8.98 8.20
CA ILE A 80 6.50 9.54 6.87
C ILE A 80 7.87 9.03 6.41
N TYR A 81 7.92 8.23 5.33
CA TYR A 81 9.19 7.75 4.76
C TYR A 81 9.50 8.47 3.46
N ASN A 82 10.61 9.22 3.45
CA ASN A 82 10.93 10.13 2.34
C ASN A 82 11.58 9.47 1.12
N ASP A 83 11.84 8.15 1.13
CA ASP A 83 12.90 7.58 0.26
C ASP A 83 12.56 6.23 -0.42
N GLY A 84 11.28 5.88 -0.63
CA GLY A 84 10.92 4.68 -1.42
C GLY A 84 11.21 3.35 -0.72
N ARG A 85 10.94 3.25 0.58
CA ARG A 85 11.29 2.06 1.37
C ARG A 85 10.34 0.88 1.11
N TYR A 86 10.92 -0.32 1.11
CA TYR A 86 10.19 -1.58 1.18
C TYR A 86 9.61 -1.78 2.59
N VAL A 87 8.32 -2.05 2.68
CA VAL A 87 7.60 -2.42 3.91
C VAL A 87 7.15 -3.88 3.89
#